data_AF-A0A317ZBH4-F1
#
_entry.id   AF-A0A317ZBH4-F1
#
_cell.length_a   1.000
_cell.length_b   1.000
_cell.length_c   1.000
_cell.angle_alpha   90.00
_cell.angle_beta   90.00
_cell.angle_gamma   90.00
#
_symmetry.space_group_name_H-M   'P 1'
#
loop_
_entity.id
_entity.type
_entity.pdbx_description
1 polymer ?
#
loop_
_entity_poly.entity_id
_entity_poly.type
_entity_poly.pdbx_seq_one_letter_code
_entity_poly.pdbx_strand_id
1 'polypeptide(L)'
;MVSEHEHNVTRAQQYILKDLVDALLFEDLGGIASTSERLTIQQQTYLRYEKKGIVLLIPVYYSGLNVYRSNGEAVFHIESKTCMPLTVHELWELFVTMNADLAAEWAHARFAEGLEAAVTELTAQYDGFKASEHPFILSEQFASLKDRPFHPVAKEKRGLTAEDYAVYQAEYHQPLAVQTVAIRKSHVIQGKGATDEQY
;
A
#
# COMPACT_ATOMS: atom_id res chain seq x y z
N MET A 1 19.33 -17.35 -12.01
CA MET A 1 19.51 -16.11 -11.24
C MET A 1 18.28 -15.27 -11.50
N VAL A 2 17.56 -14.88 -10.45
CA VAL A 2 16.40 -13.97 -10.55
C VAL A 2 16.93 -12.58 -10.87
N SER A 3 16.30 -11.84 -11.77
CA SER A 3 16.70 -10.47 -12.13
C SER A 3 16.46 -9.49 -10.99
N GLU A 4 17.16 -8.34 -10.99
CA GLU A 4 16.95 -7.28 -10.00
C GLU A 4 15.51 -6.77 -10.00
N HIS A 5 14.91 -6.62 -11.20
CA HIS A 5 13.51 -6.26 -11.35
C HIS A 5 12.57 -7.29 -10.71
N GLU A 6 12.75 -8.59 -10.96
CA GLU A 6 11.92 -9.64 -10.33
C GLU A 6 12.05 -9.65 -8.79
N HIS A 7 13.25 -9.33 -8.28
CA HIS A 7 13.46 -9.14 -6.84
C HIS A 7 12.65 -7.94 -6.31
N ASN A 8 12.69 -6.80 -7.02
CA ASN A 8 11.94 -5.60 -6.64
C ASN A 8 10.42 -5.77 -6.76
N VAL A 9 9.93 -6.54 -7.74
CA VAL A 9 8.51 -6.96 -7.82
C VAL A 9 8.13 -7.74 -6.57
N THR A 10 8.93 -8.74 -6.19
CA THR A 10 8.67 -9.56 -5.00
C THR A 10 8.67 -8.71 -3.73
N ARG A 11 9.62 -7.78 -3.60
CA ARG A 11 9.73 -6.85 -2.47
C ARG A 11 8.51 -5.93 -2.38
N ALA A 12 8.08 -5.34 -3.50
CA ALA A 12 6.90 -4.48 -3.54
C ALA A 12 5.62 -5.26 -3.18
N GLN A 13 5.44 -6.46 -3.73
CA GLN A 13 4.34 -7.37 -3.38
C GLN A 13 4.29 -7.65 -1.88
N GLN A 14 5.42 -8.04 -1.26
CA GLN A 14 5.48 -8.30 0.18
C GLN A 14 5.14 -7.06 1.01
N TYR A 15 5.59 -5.89 0.56
CA TYR A 15 5.36 -4.62 1.24
C TYR A 15 3.87 -4.24 1.25
N ILE A 16 3.25 -4.25 0.07
CA ILE A 16 1.84 -3.90 -0.09
C ILE A 16 0.95 -4.97 0.56
N LEU A 17 1.32 -6.25 0.48
CA LEU A 17 0.61 -7.34 1.15
C LEU A 17 0.59 -7.13 2.66
N LYS A 18 1.74 -6.75 3.22
CA LYS A 18 1.82 -6.47 4.66
C LYS A 18 0.94 -5.28 5.06
N ASP A 19 0.99 -4.17 4.32
CA ASP A 19 0.15 -3.01 4.62
C ASP A 19 -1.35 -3.34 4.42
N LEU A 20 -1.70 -4.20 3.46
CA LEU A 20 -3.08 -4.66 3.24
C LEU A 20 -3.57 -5.49 4.42
N VAL A 21 -2.80 -6.50 4.84
CA VAL A 21 -3.17 -7.36 5.96
C VAL A 21 -3.24 -6.58 7.27
N ASP A 22 -2.26 -5.71 7.54
CA ASP A 22 -2.29 -4.87 8.74
C ASP A 22 -3.53 -3.95 8.74
N ALA A 23 -3.89 -3.32 7.62
CA ALA A 23 -5.09 -2.49 7.51
C ALA A 23 -6.39 -3.29 7.74
N LEU A 24 -6.51 -4.46 7.10
CA LEU A 24 -7.66 -5.36 7.28
C LEU A 24 -7.83 -5.78 8.75
N LEU A 25 -6.72 -6.11 9.44
CA LEU A 25 -6.73 -6.51 10.85
C LEU A 25 -7.05 -5.34 11.79
N PHE A 26 -6.50 -4.15 11.54
CA PHE A 26 -6.73 -2.98 12.39
C PHE A 26 -8.18 -2.48 12.34
N GLU A 27 -8.78 -2.52 11.16
CA GLU A 27 -10.16 -2.10 10.96
C GLU A 27 -11.17 -3.24 11.15
N ASP A 28 -10.69 -4.46 11.43
CA ASP A 28 -11.47 -5.69 11.55
C ASP A 28 -12.45 -5.88 10.38
N LEU A 29 -11.99 -5.56 9.17
CA LEU A 29 -12.83 -5.61 7.98
C LEU A 29 -13.32 -7.03 7.73
N GLY A 30 -14.63 -7.17 7.49
CA GLY A 30 -15.27 -8.48 7.33
C GLY A 30 -15.24 -9.37 8.59
N GLY A 31 -14.80 -8.86 9.74
CA GLY A 31 -14.57 -9.62 10.97
C GLY A 31 -13.26 -10.42 10.96
N ILE A 32 -12.31 -10.09 10.07
CA ILE A 32 -11.08 -10.88 9.86
C ILE A 32 -10.24 -11.07 11.13
N ALA A 33 -10.27 -10.15 12.08
CA ALA A 33 -9.60 -10.29 13.36
C ALA A 33 -10.52 -10.91 14.43
N SER A 34 -11.77 -10.47 14.51
CA SER A 34 -12.70 -10.85 15.59
C SER A 34 -13.34 -12.23 15.43
N THR A 35 -13.55 -12.70 14.20
CA THR A 35 -14.18 -14.01 13.94
C THR A 35 -13.18 -15.11 13.60
N SER A 36 -11.90 -14.77 13.48
CA SER A 36 -10.85 -15.75 13.19
C SER A 36 -10.52 -16.63 14.38
N GLU A 37 -10.25 -17.90 14.10
CA GLU A 37 -9.69 -18.80 15.11
C GLU A 37 -8.19 -18.56 15.24
N ARG A 38 -7.70 -18.41 16.48
CA ARG A 38 -6.27 -18.30 16.76
C ARG A 38 -5.63 -19.68 16.84
N LEU A 39 -4.66 -19.93 15.98
CA LEU A 39 -3.87 -21.15 15.97
C LEU A 39 -2.41 -20.87 16.35
N THR A 40 -1.74 -21.84 16.94
CA THR A 40 -0.29 -21.80 17.15
C THR A 40 0.32 -23.07 16.59
N ILE A 41 1.18 -22.94 15.58
CA ILE A 41 1.86 -24.05 14.91
C ILE A 41 3.35 -23.77 14.98
N GLN A 42 4.13 -24.68 15.57
CA GLN A 42 5.59 -24.56 15.68
C GLN A 42 6.06 -23.18 16.21
N GLN A 43 5.40 -22.66 17.25
CA GLN A 43 5.66 -21.35 17.88
C GLN A 43 5.24 -20.11 17.07
N GLN A 44 4.79 -20.27 15.82
CA GLN A 44 4.19 -19.20 15.03
C GLN A 44 2.67 -19.12 15.29
N THR A 45 2.16 -17.91 15.51
CA THR A 45 0.72 -17.67 15.69
C THR A 45 0.08 -17.36 14.35
N TYR A 46 -1.09 -17.92 14.10
CA TYR A 46 -1.89 -17.68 12.90
C TYR A 46 -3.30 -17.27 13.29
N LEU A 47 -3.89 -16.41 12.48
CA LEU A 47 -5.34 -16.25 12.41
C LEU A 47 -5.86 -17.10 11.26
N ARG A 48 -6.74 -18.04 11.59
CA ARG A 48 -7.47 -18.84 10.62
C ARG A 48 -8.83 -18.19 10.39
N TYR A 49 -8.93 -17.45 9.30
CA TYR A 49 -10.17 -16.80 8.87
C TYR A 49 -10.90 -17.74 7.91
N GLU A 50 -12.05 -18.26 8.32
CA GLU A 50 -12.87 -19.16 7.51
C GLU A 50 -14.24 -18.55 7.26
N LYS A 51 -14.66 -18.53 5.99
CA LYS A 51 -15.99 -18.08 5.59
C LYS A 51 -16.39 -18.72 4.28
N LYS A 52 -17.65 -19.17 4.18
CA LYS A 52 -18.22 -19.82 2.97
C LYS A 52 -17.35 -20.98 2.44
N GLY A 53 -16.68 -21.72 3.33
CA GLY A 53 -15.81 -22.86 2.97
C GLY A 53 -14.42 -22.49 2.44
N ILE A 54 -14.11 -21.19 2.32
CA ILE A 54 -12.77 -20.68 2.00
C ILE A 54 -12.02 -20.44 3.31
N VAL A 55 -10.74 -20.79 3.34
CA VAL A 55 -9.91 -20.65 4.54
C VAL A 55 -8.64 -19.86 4.22
N LEU A 56 -8.45 -18.74 4.89
CA LEU A 56 -7.20 -17.99 4.90
C LEU A 56 -6.44 -18.27 6.19
N LEU A 57 -5.14 -18.51 6.07
CA LEU A 57 -4.23 -18.65 7.19
C LEU A 57 -3.24 -17.49 7.17
N ILE A 58 -3.38 -16.60 8.15
CA ILE A 58 -2.67 -15.32 8.22
C ILE A 58 -1.62 -15.41 9.33
N PRO A 59 -0.32 -15.41 9.01
CA PRO A 59 0.72 -15.42 10.04
C PRO A 59 0.77 -14.07 10.76
N VAL A 60 0.64 -14.08 12.08
CA VAL A 60 0.53 -12.85 12.89
C VAL A 60 1.42 -12.89 14.13
N TYR A 61 1.66 -11.70 14.68
CA TYR A 61 2.12 -11.53 16.06
C TYR A 61 1.24 -10.50 16.77
N TYR A 62 1.22 -10.54 18.10
CA TYR A 62 0.52 -9.53 18.90
C TYR A 62 1.43 -8.31 19.08
N SER A 63 1.01 -7.17 18.56
CA SER A 63 1.86 -5.97 18.45
C SER A 63 1.79 -5.07 19.69
N GLY A 64 2.71 -4.10 19.76
CA GLY A 64 2.70 -3.07 20.82
C GLY A 64 1.49 -2.12 20.77
N LEU A 65 0.65 -2.22 19.75
CA LEU A 65 -0.64 -1.51 19.66
C LEU A 65 -1.80 -2.31 20.29
N ASN A 66 -1.51 -3.44 20.94
CA ASN A 66 -2.50 -4.36 21.51
C ASN A 66 -3.48 -4.94 20.49
N VAL A 67 -3.01 -5.10 19.25
CA VAL A 67 -3.74 -5.71 18.13
C VAL A 67 -2.83 -6.65 17.35
N TYR A 68 -3.41 -7.62 16.64
CA TYR A 68 -2.66 -8.50 15.75
C TYR A 68 -2.13 -7.74 14.54
N ARG A 69 -0.92 -8.10 14.11
CA ARG A 69 -0.28 -7.59 12.89
C ARG A 69 0.33 -8.74 12.10
N SER A 70 0.39 -8.60 10.79
CA SER A 70 1.13 -9.50 9.93
C SER A 70 2.61 -9.53 10.35
N ASN A 71 3.17 -10.73 10.49
CA ASN A 71 4.61 -10.92 10.76
C ASN A 71 5.47 -10.67 9.50
N GLY A 72 4.86 -10.41 8.34
CA GLY A 72 5.54 -10.18 7.06
C GLY A 72 5.72 -11.42 6.19
N GLU A 73 5.33 -12.59 6.67
CA GLU A 73 5.28 -13.82 5.86
C GLU A 73 4.06 -13.83 4.94
N ALA A 74 4.06 -14.75 3.96
CA ALA A 74 2.97 -14.92 3.03
C ALA A 74 1.66 -15.29 3.74
N VAL A 75 0.53 -14.78 3.25
CA VAL A 75 -0.80 -15.27 3.62
C VAL A 75 -1.13 -16.48 2.76
N PHE A 76 -1.74 -17.50 3.34
CA PHE A 76 -2.02 -18.74 2.63
C PHE A 76 -3.52 -18.95 2.45
N HIS A 77 -3.92 -19.38 1.25
CA HIS A 77 -5.21 -20.05 1.04
C HIS A 77 -5.05 -21.55 1.27
N ILE A 78 -5.94 -22.15 2.05
CA ILE A 78 -5.95 -23.60 2.30
C ILE A 78 -7.02 -24.25 1.41
N GLU A 79 -6.57 -25.04 0.44
CA GLU A 79 -7.44 -25.84 -0.42
C GLU A 79 -6.96 -27.30 -0.46
N SER A 80 -7.86 -28.26 -0.22
CA SER A 80 -7.56 -29.70 -0.31
C SER A 80 -6.28 -30.13 0.44
N LYS A 81 -6.05 -29.56 1.63
CA LYS A 81 -4.85 -29.76 2.49
C LYS A 81 -3.53 -29.18 1.95
N THR A 82 -3.60 -28.32 0.94
CA THR A 82 -2.46 -27.61 0.37
C THR A 82 -2.52 -26.16 0.79
N CYS A 83 -1.38 -25.58 1.21
CA CYS A 83 -1.27 -24.17 1.54
C CYS A 83 -0.63 -23.44 0.35
N MET A 84 -1.38 -22.55 -0.28
CA MET A 84 -0.91 -21.76 -1.42
C MET A 84 -0.65 -20.33 -0.97
N PRO A 85 0.58 -19.79 -1.10
CA PRO A 85 0.85 -18.40 -0.77
C PRO A 85 0.12 -17.48 -1.74
N LEU A 86 -0.42 -16.38 -1.24
CA LEU A 86 -1.20 -15.42 -2.00
C LEU A 86 -0.38 -14.17 -2.31
N THR A 87 -0.54 -13.68 -3.52
CA THR A 87 -0.19 -12.30 -3.89
C THR A 87 -1.18 -11.30 -3.28
N VAL A 88 -0.87 -10.01 -3.39
CA VAL A 88 -1.77 -8.93 -2.97
C VAL A 88 -3.15 -9.04 -3.63
N HIS A 89 -3.17 -9.30 -4.94
CA HIS A 89 -4.40 -9.35 -5.73
C HIS A 89 -5.24 -10.57 -5.36
N GLU A 90 -4.62 -11.75 -5.33
CA GLU A 90 -5.32 -13.00 -4.99
C GLU A 90 -5.89 -12.95 -3.57
N LEU A 91 -5.18 -12.35 -2.61
CA LEU A 91 -5.71 -12.14 -1.26
C LEU A 91 -6.95 -11.26 -1.29
N TRP A 92 -6.92 -10.12 -1.99
CA TRP A 92 -8.05 -9.21 -2.06
C TRP A 92 -9.28 -9.84 -2.73
N GLU A 93 -9.09 -10.54 -3.85
CA GLU A 93 -10.18 -11.23 -4.56
C GLU A 93 -10.84 -12.32 -3.71
N LEU A 94 -10.03 -13.14 -3.03
CA LEU A 94 -10.55 -14.14 -2.09
C LEU A 94 -11.28 -13.49 -0.92
N PHE A 95 -10.70 -12.43 -0.35
CA PHE A 95 -11.32 -11.71 0.77
C PHE A 95 -12.68 -11.10 0.39
N VAL A 96 -12.79 -10.52 -0.80
CA VAL A 96 -14.05 -10.02 -1.37
C VAL A 96 -15.05 -11.16 -1.54
N THR A 97 -14.62 -12.29 -2.11
CA THR A 97 -15.47 -13.48 -2.31
C THR A 97 -16.01 -14.02 -0.99
N MET A 98 -15.14 -14.15 0.02
CA MET A 98 -15.51 -14.56 1.38
C MET A 98 -16.54 -13.62 2.01
N ASN A 99 -16.48 -12.34 1.67
CA ASN A 99 -17.32 -11.28 2.21
C ASN A 99 -18.34 -10.72 1.21
N ALA A 100 -18.76 -11.51 0.21
CA ALA A 100 -19.57 -11.02 -0.91
C ALA A 100 -20.82 -10.21 -0.49
N ASP A 101 -21.44 -10.57 0.63
CA ASP A 101 -22.65 -9.90 1.13
C ASP A 101 -22.35 -8.46 1.60
N LEU A 102 -21.18 -8.23 2.19
CA LEU A 102 -20.68 -6.90 2.57
C LEU A 102 -20.06 -6.18 1.37
N ALA A 103 -19.33 -6.92 0.55
CA ALA A 103 -18.59 -6.37 -0.58
C ALA A 103 -19.50 -5.77 -1.65
N ALA A 104 -20.78 -6.15 -1.71
CA ALA A 104 -21.76 -5.55 -2.62
C ALA A 104 -21.90 -4.02 -2.48
N GLU A 105 -21.60 -3.47 -1.30
CA GLU A 105 -21.61 -2.02 -1.03
C GLU A 105 -20.24 -1.36 -1.17
N TRP A 106 -19.18 -2.16 -1.40
CA TRP A 106 -17.82 -1.66 -1.49
C TRP A 106 -17.45 -1.26 -2.91
N ALA A 107 -16.59 -0.26 -3.04
CA ALA A 107 -15.91 0.04 -4.31
C ALA A 107 -14.75 -0.97 -4.55
N HIS A 108 -15.01 -2.26 -4.41
CA HIS A 108 -13.97 -3.30 -4.29
C HIS A 108 -13.15 -3.50 -5.58
N ALA A 109 -13.77 -3.35 -6.75
CA ALA A 109 -13.07 -3.42 -8.04
C ALA A 109 -12.06 -2.27 -8.17
N ARG A 110 -12.48 -1.06 -7.82
CA ARG A 110 -11.60 0.12 -7.83
C ARG A 110 -10.46 -0.04 -6.82
N PHE A 111 -10.73 -0.57 -5.64
CA PHE A 111 -9.67 -0.83 -4.67
C PHE A 111 -8.64 -1.84 -5.21
N ALA A 112 -9.08 -2.87 -5.93
CA ALA A 112 -8.20 -3.82 -6.59
C ALA A 112 -7.25 -3.15 -7.60
N GLU A 113 -7.77 -2.26 -8.45
CA GLU A 113 -6.95 -1.44 -9.37
C GLU A 113 -5.91 -0.61 -8.61
N GLY A 114 -6.28 -0.08 -7.44
CA GLY A 114 -5.37 0.70 -6.61
C GLY A 114 -4.26 -0.13 -5.97
N LEU A 115 -4.53 -1.39 -5.62
CA LEU A 115 -3.51 -2.34 -5.15
C LEU A 115 -2.52 -2.67 -6.26
N GLU A 116 -3.01 -2.92 -7.48
CA GLU A 116 -2.17 -3.18 -8.65
C GLU A 116 -1.28 -1.98 -8.99
N ALA A 117 -1.86 -0.78 -9.02
CA ALA A 117 -1.10 0.46 -9.20
C ALA A 117 -0.05 0.62 -8.08
N ALA A 118 -0.42 0.39 -6.82
CA ALA A 118 0.52 0.55 -5.71
C ALA A 118 1.72 -0.41 -5.79
N VAL A 119 1.50 -1.67 -6.19
CA VAL A 119 2.61 -2.61 -6.43
C VAL A 119 3.46 -2.14 -7.60
N THR A 120 2.83 -1.81 -8.74
CA THR A 120 3.53 -1.41 -9.97
C THR A 120 4.41 -0.20 -9.73
N GLU A 121 3.87 0.84 -9.10
CA GLU A 121 4.59 2.08 -8.85
C GLU A 121 5.69 1.90 -7.79
N LEU A 122 5.45 1.10 -6.75
CA LEU A 122 6.50 0.80 -5.76
C LEU A 122 7.65 -0.01 -6.37
N THR A 123 7.36 -0.95 -7.28
CA THR A 123 8.39 -1.65 -8.05
C THR A 123 9.20 -0.68 -8.89
N ALA A 124 8.54 0.19 -9.67
CA ALA A 124 9.21 1.19 -10.50
C ALA A 124 10.10 2.13 -9.68
N GLN A 125 9.64 2.52 -8.48
CA GLN A 125 10.42 3.34 -7.56
C GLN A 125 11.64 2.60 -7.01
N TYR A 126 11.55 1.29 -6.71
CA TYR A 126 12.72 0.51 -6.32
C TYR A 126 13.73 0.36 -7.46
N ASP A 127 13.25 0.13 -8.69
CA ASP A 127 14.10 0.02 -9.87
C ASP A 127 14.79 1.34 -10.22
N GLY A 128 14.07 2.46 -10.05
CA GLY A 128 14.48 3.78 -10.51
C GLY A 128 14.97 4.73 -9.43
N PHE A 129 15.14 4.29 -8.18
CA PHE A 129 15.47 5.18 -7.06
C PHE A 129 16.80 5.92 -7.29
N LYS A 130 16.76 7.25 -7.26
CA LYS A 130 17.95 8.11 -7.40
C LYS A 130 18.15 8.92 -6.13
N ALA A 131 19.00 8.40 -5.25
CA ALA A 131 19.32 9.07 -3.99
C ALA A 131 19.92 10.47 -4.21
N SER A 132 19.40 11.47 -3.51
CA SER A 132 20.02 12.78 -3.41
C SER A 132 21.26 12.74 -2.51
N GLU A 133 22.30 13.49 -2.87
CA GLU A 133 23.45 13.72 -1.99
C GLU A 133 23.12 14.68 -0.84
N HIS A 134 22.07 15.51 -0.98
CA HIS A 134 21.67 16.44 0.07
C HIS A 134 20.84 15.70 1.14
N PRO A 135 21.28 15.64 2.41
CA PRO A 135 20.66 14.78 3.42
C PRO A 135 19.17 15.07 3.66
N PHE A 136 18.77 16.35 3.63
CA PHE A 136 17.37 16.73 3.78
C PHE A 136 16.51 16.29 2.58
N ILE A 137 17.04 16.36 1.35
CA ILE A 137 16.29 15.90 0.18
C ILE A 137 16.18 14.38 0.23
N LEU A 138 17.27 13.69 0.58
CA LEU A 138 17.26 12.24 0.74
C LEU A 138 16.25 11.78 1.81
N SER A 139 16.13 12.50 2.93
CA SER A 139 15.11 12.18 3.94
C SER A 139 13.69 12.36 3.41
N GLU A 140 13.43 13.42 2.62
CA GLU A 140 12.13 13.62 1.98
C GLU A 140 11.84 12.53 0.92
N GLN A 141 12.86 12.06 0.19
CA GLN A 141 12.71 10.92 -0.73
C GLN A 141 12.32 9.64 0.01
N PHE A 142 12.91 9.37 1.17
CA PHE A 142 12.52 8.21 1.98
C PHE A 142 11.12 8.36 2.59
N ALA A 143 10.75 9.56 3.01
CA ALA A 143 9.39 9.84 3.48
C ALA A 143 8.36 9.62 2.36
N SER A 144 8.65 10.08 1.13
CA SER A 144 7.83 9.81 -0.07
C SER A 144 7.78 8.32 -0.41
N LEU A 145 8.94 7.63 -0.39
CA LEU A 145 9.04 6.20 -0.69
C LEU A 145 8.18 5.38 0.27
N LYS A 146 8.22 5.69 1.58
CA LYS A 146 7.37 5.06 2.59
C LYS A 146 5.90 5.44 2.43
N ASP A 147 5.64 6.73 2.18
CA ASP A 147 4.30 7.32 2.16
C ASP A 147 3.52 7.03 3.47
N ARG A 148 2.19 7.02 3.42
CA ARG A 148 1.34 6.72 4.58
C ARG A 148 1.51 5.26 5.03
N PRO A 149 2.03 4.98 6.25
CA PRO A 149 2.12 3.62 6.76
C PRO A 149 0.74 2.98 6.97
N PHE A 150 0.67 1.65 6.89
CA PHE A 150 -0.57 0.86 7.11
C PHE A 150 -1.68 1.17 6.12
N HIS A 151 -1.33 1.62 4.90
CA HIS A 151 -2.29 2.00 3.88
C HIS A 151 -1.89 1.39 2.53
N PRO A 152 -2.54 0.30 2.10
CA PRO A 152 -2.02 -0.54 1.01
C PRO A 152 -2.05 0.14 -0.37
N VAL A 153 -2.87 1.16 -0.55
CA VAL A 153 -2.93 1.94 -1.80
C VAL A 153 -2.25 3.31 -1.69
N ALA A 154 -1.39 3.54 -0.68
CA ALA A 154 -0.73 4.83 -0.48
C ALA A 154 0.13 5.29 -1.68
N LYS A 155 0.73 4.33 -2.39
CA LYS A 155 1.56 4.58 -3.57
C LYS A 155 0.74 4.96 -4.81
N GLU A 156 -0.56 4.68 -4.82
CA GLU A 156 -1.44 5.12 -5.89
C GLU A 156 -1.68 6.64 -5.84
N LYS A 157 -1.37 7.33 -6.93
CA LYS A 157 -1.69 8.73 -7.20
C LYS A 157 -2.66 8.82 -8.37
N ARG A 158 -3.95 8.92 -8.05
CA ARG A 158 -5.03 8.99 -9.04
C ARG A 158 -4.92 10.25 -9.91
N GLY A 159 -5.11 10.07 -11.21
CA GLY A 159 -5.07 11.16 -12.19
C GLY A 159 -3.68 11.44 -12.77
N LEU A 160 -2.64 10.74 -12.31
CA LEU A 160 -1.31 10.76 -12.91
C LEU A 160 -1.17 9.63 -13.94
N THR A 161 -0.50 9.91 -15.06
CA THR A 161 -0.03 8.89 -16.01
C THR A 161 1.33 8.32 -15.56
N ALA A 162 1.80 7.24 -16.19
CA ALA A 162 3.12 6.67 -15.90
C ALA A 162 4.26 7.70 -16.09
N GLU A 163 4.14 8.58 -17.09
CA GLU A 163 5.08 9.68 -17.31
C GLU A 163 5.05 10.69 -16.16
N ASP A 164 3.85 11.01 -15.65
CA ASP A 164 3.70 11.90 -14.50
C ASP A 164 4.37 11.31 -13.24
N TYR A 165 4.23 10.00 -12.99
CA TYR A 165 4.95 9.35 -11.88
C TYR A 165 6.46 9.51 -12.02
N ALA A 166 7.01 9.23 -13.21
CA ALA A 166 8.45 9.30 -13.46
C ALA A 166 9.03 10.71 -13.26
N VAL A 167 8.22 11.75 -13.44
CA VAL A 167 8.64 13.16 -13.33
C VAL A 167 8.38 13.73 -11.94
N TYR A 168 7.22 13.45 -11.33
CA TYR A 168 6.78 14.15 -10.11
C TYR A 168 7.12 13.43 -8.81
N GLN A 169 7.44 12.13 -8.83
CA GLN A 169 7.80 11.41 -7.61
C GLN A 169 9.22 11.74 -7.16
N ALA A 170 9.38 12.05 -5.87
CA ALA A 170 10.65 12.47 -5.30
C ALA A 170 11.76 11.41 -5.45
N GLU A 171 11.38 10.14 -5.45
CA GLU A 171 12.23 8.96 -5.60
C GLU A 171 13.10 8.99 -6.86
N TYR A 172 12.63 9.64 -7.94
CA TYR A 172 13.34 9.74 -9.21
C TYR A 172 14.25 10.97 -9.33
N HIS A 173 14.19 11.88 -8.35
CA HIS A 173 15.04 13.08 -8.27
C HIS A 173 15.11 13.88 -9.58
N GLN A 174 13.96 14.05 -10.25
CA GLN A 174 13.89 14.82 -11.49
C GLN A 174 13.74 16.32 -11.20
N PRO A 175 14.38 17.20 -11.99
CA PRO A 175 14.16 18.63 -11.87
C PRO A 175 12.74 19.02 -12.32
N LEU A 176 12.07 19.87 -11.54
CA LEU A 176 10.75 20.40 -11.88
C LEU A 176 10.81 21.91 -12.20
N ALA A 177 10.18 22.31 -13.30
CA ALA A 177 9.96 23.72 -13.61
C ALA A 177 8.56 24.16 -13.15
N VAL A 178 8.49 25.29 -12.44
CA VAL A 178 7.20 25.92 -12.11
C VAL A 178 6.66 26.70 -13.32
N GLN A 179 5.34 26.67 -13.50
CA GLN A 179 4.66 27.42 -14.56
C GLN A 179 4.07 28.72 -14.01
N THR A 180 4.02 29.77 -14.84
CA THR A 180 3.45 31.06 -14.45
C THR A 180 2.09 31.25 -15.11
N VAL A 181 1.11 31.72 -14.34
CA VAL A 181 -0.24 32.04 -14.83
C VAL A 181 -0.56 33.48 -14.46
N ALA A 182 -0.99 34.28 -15.45
CA ALA A 182 -1.42 35.65 -15.21
C ALA A 182 -2.84 35.68 -14.63
N ILE A 183 -2.98 36.20 -13.41
CA ILE A 183 -4.26 36.34 -12.72
C ILE A 183 -4.53 37.81 -12.45
N ARG A 184 -5.74 38.28 -12.79
CA ARG A 184 -6.15 39.66 -12.51
C ARG A 184 -6.21 39.87 -10.99
N LYS A 185 -5.53 40.90 -10.46
CA LYS A 185 -5.47 41.21 -9.01
C LYS A 185 -6.85 41.23 -8.32
N SER A 186 -7.90 41.67 -9.02
CA SER A 186 -9.27 41.70 -8.49
C SER A 186 -9.89 40.32 -8.21
N HIS A 187 -9.25 39.24 -8.65
CA HIS A 187 -9.67 37.84 -8.43
C HIS A 187 -8.69 37.10 -7.51
N VAL A 188 -7.81 37.83 -6.82
CA VAL A 188 -6.83 37.27 -5.88
C VAL A 188 -7.15 37.77 -4.47
N ILE A 189 -7.21 36.85 -3.52
CA ILE A 189 -7.25 37.14 -2.08
C ILE A 189 -5.90 36.73 -1.51
N GLN A 190 -5.30 37.56 -0.65
CA GLN A 190 -3.99 37.31 -0.07
C GLN A 190 -4.01 37.41 1.46
N GLY A 191 -3.06 36.73 2.10
CA GLY A 191 -2.89 36.75 3.56
C GLY A 191 -2.56 38.15 4.08
N LYS A 192 -3.00 38.46 5.30
CA LYS A 192 -2.69 39.74 5.95
C LYS A 192 -1.17 39.87 6.14
N GLY A 193 -0.55 40.86 5.50
CA GLY A 193 0.89 41.10 5.55
C GLY A 193 1.67 40.74 4.29
N ALA A 194 1.03 40.10 3.30
CA ALA A 194 1.59 40.00 1.96
C ALA A 194 1.51 41.38 1.28
N THR A 195 2.63 42.08 1.21
CA THR A 195 2.75 43.36 0.50
C THR A 195 3.38 43.14 -0.87
N ASP A 196 2.93 43.89 -1.88
CA ASP A 196 3.49 43.86 -3.24
C ASP A 196 5.02 44.17 -3.28
N GLU A 197 5.60 44.70 -2.20
CA GLU A 197 7.02 45.05 -2.08
C GLU A 197 7.98 43.87 -1.84
N GLN A 198 7.49 42.64 -1.67
CA GLN A 198 8.32 41.45 -1.39
C GLN A 198 8.57 40.54 -2.62
N TYR A 199 8.18 40.98 -3.82
CA TYR A 199 8.39 40.24 -5.08
C TYR A 199 8.92 41.14 -6.20
#